data_AF-A0AAE1C2L4-F1
#
_entry.id   AF-A0AAE1C2L4-F1
#
_cell.length_a   1.000
_cell.length_b   1.000
_cell.length_c   1.000
_cell.angle_alpha   90.00
_cell.angle_beta   90.00
_cell.angle_gamma   90.00
#
_symmetry.space_group_name_H-M   'P 1'
#
loop_
_entity.id
_entity.type
_entity.pdbx_description
1 polymer ?
#
loop_
_entity_poly.entity_id
_entity_poly.type
_entity_poly.pdbx_seq_one_letter_code
_entity_poly.pdbx_strand_id
1 'polypeptide(L)'
;MAPKLEKALTIRGYLLTEDLLQLGQTKGGAQRIIVPLSTGFIRGADFEANVLPSGSDWLSLDATTGTGHLDVRINARSEEGDMIYAHYTGIIKMDAIAQKILAGKPGVKTTKPEDHYFVSTPVFEVSSEKLKWMEQSVFVSHGHFHIDDDGKPAVAWDVYKVVSQ
;
A
#
# COMPACT_ATOMS: atom_id res chain seq x y z
N MET A 1 15.67 25.03 -5.75
CA MET A 1 16.02 23.94 -4.80
C MET A 1 15.04 22.79 -5.01
N ALA A 2 15.43 21.55 -4.70
CA ALA A 2 14.50 20.42 -4.73
C ALA A 2 13.47 20.52 -3.57
N PRO A 3 12.24 20.02 -3.74
CA PRO A 3 11.27 19.95 -2.65
C PRO A 3 11.75 18.98 -1.55
N LYS A 4 11.18 19.10 -0.35
CA LYS A 4 11.46 18.22 0.79
C LYS A 4 10.30 17.28 1.07
N LEU A 5 10.57 16.25 1.87
CA LEU A 5 9.60 15.25 2.30
C LEU A 5 9.40 15.34 3.81
N GLU A 6 8.15 15.44 4.24
CA GLU A 6 7.75 15.39 5.65
C GLU A 6 6.81 14.21 5.88
N LYS A 7 7.09 13.36 6.88
CA LYS A 7 6.22 12.21 7.17
C LYS A 7 4.86 12.72 7.62
N ALA A 8 3.81 12.29 6.93
CA ALA A 8 2.45 12.78 7.14
C ALA A 8 1.54 11.71 7.77
N LEU A 9 1.67 10.46 7.32
CA LEU A 9 0.80 9.38 7.77
C LEU A 9 1.45 8.00 7.59
N THR A 10 0.87 7.01 8.25
CA THR A 10 1.21 5.59 8.10
C THR A 10 -0.03 4.85 7.61
N ILE A 11 0.12 4.01 6.59
CA ILE A 11 -0.93 3.09 6.14
C ILE A 11 -0.49 1.68 6.46
N ARG A 12 -1.39 0.84 6.98
CA ARG A 12 -1.22 -0.60 7.07
C ARG A 12 -2.43 -1.27 6.43
N GLY A 13 -2.20 -2.19 5.50
CA GLY A 13 -3.23 -3.02 4.89
C GLY A 13 -2.88 -4.49 5.00
N TYR A 14 -3.73 -5.27 5.66
CA TYR A 14 -3.55 -6.71 5.80
C TYR A 14 -3.97 -7.43 4.53
N LEU A 15 -3.09 -8.31 4.05
CA LEU A 15 -3.33 -9.11 2.85
C LEU A 15 -4.26 -10.28 3.19
N LEU A 16 -5.23 -10.56 2.32
CA LEU A 16 -5.99 -11.81 2.33
C LEU A 16 -5.30 -12.80 1.40
N THR A 17 -4.27 -13.45 1.90
CA THR A 17 -3.39 -14.30 1.09
C THR A 17 -4.08 -15.55 0.53
N GLU A 18 -5.08 -16.05 1.23
CA GLU A 18 -5.93 -17.17 0.83
C GLU A 18 -6.83 -16.83 -0.37
N ASP A 19 -7.13 -15.55 -0.59
CA ASP A 19 -8.00 -15.05 -1.65
C ASP A 19 -7.22 -14.43 -2.82
N LEU A 20 -5.89 -14.64 -2.87
CA LEU A 20 -5.06 -14.19 -3.99
C LEU A 20 -5.56 -14.77 -5.32
N LEU A 21 -5.79 -13.90 -6.31
CA LEU A 21 -6.19 -14.32 -7.65
C LEU A 21 -5.02 -14.14 -8.62
N GLN A 22 -4.42 -15.26 -9.05
CA GLN A 22 -3.37 -15.27 -10.06
C GLN A 22 -3.98 -15.54 -11.43
N LEU A 23 -4.16 -14.49 -12.24
CA LEU A 23 -4.70 -14.61 -13.59
C LEU A 23 -3.67 -15.18 -14.58
N GLY A 24 -2.39 -15.17 -14.21
CA GLY A 24 -1.29 -15.54 -15.09
C GLY A 24 -0.96 -14.42 -16.08
N GLN A 25 -0.33 -14.77 -17.21
CA GLN A 25 0.05 -13.79 -18.22
C GLN A 25 -1.17 -13.19 -18.92
N THR A 26 -1.20 -11.86 -18.99
CA THR A 26 -2.27 -11.08 -19.62
C THR A 26 -1.77 -10.39 -20.89
N LYS A 27 -2.65 -9.65 -21.57
CA LYS A 27 -2.28 -8.86 -22.76
C LYS A 27 -1.09 -7.95 -22.42
N GLY A 28 -0.01 -8.07 -23.20
CA GLY A 28 1.26 -7.36 -22.94
C GLY A 28 2.29 -8.18 -22.16
N GLY A 29 2.01 -9.44 -21.81
CA GLY A 29 2.98 -10.38 -21.26
C GLY A 29 3.19 -10.32 -19.74
N ALA A 30 2.69 -9.27 -19.08
CA ALA A 30 2.75 -9.16 -17.63
C ALA A 30 1.80 -10.15 -16.94
N GLN A 31 2.24 -10.69 -15.80
CA GLN A 31 1.40 -11.50 -14.93
C GLN A 31 0.46 -10.57 -14.14
N ARG A 32 -0.84 -10.86 -14.14
CA ARG A 32 -1.81 -10.13 -13.31
C ARG A 32 -2.08 -10.93 -12.04
N ILE A 33 -1.89 -10.28 -10.90
CA ILE A 33 -2.18 -10.81 -9.58
C ILE A 33 -3.10 -9.81 -8.89
N ILE A 34 -4.25 -10.27 -8.39
CA ILE A 34 -5.14 -9.44 -7.57
C ILE A 34 -4.86 -9.83 -6.13
N VAL A 35 -4.49 -8.84 -5.32
CA VAL A 35 -4.17 -9.01 -3.89
C VAL A 35 -5.26 -8.35 -3.08
N PRO A 36 -6.25 -9.10 -2.57
CA PRO A 36 -7.30 -8.52 -1.74
C PRO A 36 -6.77 -8.07 -0.37
N LEU A 37 -7.36 -7.00 0.15
CA LEU A 37 -7.03 -6.42 1.46
C LEU A 37 -8.23 -6.56 2.40
N SER A 38 -7.98 -6.97 3.65
CA SER A 38 -9.04 -7.20 4.65
C SER A 38 -9.27 -6.00 5.55
N THR A 39 -8.29 -5.69 6.38
CA THR A 39 -8.37 -4.69 7.43
C THR A 39 -7.07 -3.90 7.48
N GLY A 40 -6.97 -3.00 8.44
CA GLY A 40 -5.78 -2.21 8.68
C GLY A 40 -6.16 -0.80 9.10
N PHE A 41 -5.26 0.15 8.90
CA PHE A 41 -5.50 1.54 9.29
C PHE A 41 -4.78 2.54 8.38
N ILE A 42 -5.30 3.76 8.37
CA ILE A 42 -4.62 4.98 7.94
C ILE A 42 -4.52 5.86 9.18
N ARG A 43 -3.29 6.17 9.62
CA ARG A 43 -3.03 6.93 10.85
C ARG A 43 -2.18 8.15 10.55
N GLY A 44 -2.69 9.34 10.90
CA GLY A 44 -1.92 10.59 10.93
C GLY A 44 -1.53 10.99 12.35
N ALA A 45 -1.15 12.26 12.52
CA ALA A 45 -0.75 12.79 13.83
C ALA A 45 -1.91 12.86 14.84
N ASP A 46 -3.12 13.16 14.36
CA ASP A 46 -4.30 13.50 15.17
C ASP A 46 -5.57 12.77 14.70
N PHE A 47 -5.44 11.78 13.83
CA PHE A 47 -6.56 10.96 13.37
C PHE A 47 -6.15 9.52 13.07
N GLU A 48 -7.11 8.61 13.15
CA GLU A 48 -6.99 7.23 12.71
C GLU A 48 -8.28 6.79 12.00
N ALA A 49 -8.13 6.06 10.90
CA ALA A 49 -9.24 5.47 10.16
C ALA A 49 -8.98 4.00 9.87
N ASN A 50 -9.95 3.14 10.13
CA ASN A 50 -9.86 1.71 9.89
C ASN A 50 -10.08 1.40 8.41
N VAL A 51 -9.15 0.67 7.80
CA VAL A 51 -9.31 0.17 6.42
C VAL A 51 -10.43 -0.87 6.39
N LEU A 52 -11.34 -0.72 5.44
CA LEU A 52 -12.51 -1.57 5.25
C LEU A 52 -12.20 -2.69 4.24
N PRO A 53 -12.85 -3.88 4.37
CA PRO A 53 -12.65 -5.04 3.49
C PRO A 53 -13.30 -4.81 2.11
N SER A 54 -12.73 -3.89 1.33
CA SER A 54 -13.27 -3.42 0.06
C SER A 54 -12.19 -3.10 -0.97
N GLY A 55 -10.93 -3.24 -0.59
CA GLY A 55 -9.78 -2.82 -1.39
C GLY A 55 -8.95 -4.01 -1.88
N SER A 56 -8.24 -3.78 -2.98
CA SER A 56 -7.28 -4.72 -3.54
C SER A 56 -6.16 -3.98 -4.25
N ASP A 57 -5.03 -4.67 -4.46
CA ASP A 57 -4.01 -4.31 -5.45
C ASP A 57 -4.22 -5.15 -6.70
N TRP A 58 -4.29 -4.52 -7.87
CA TRP A 58 -4.30 -5.19 -9.17
C TRP A 58 -2.88 -5.25 -9.75
N LEU A 59 -1.96 -5.84 -8.98
CA LEU A 59 -0.54 -5.93 -9.29
C LEU A 59 -0.28 -6.52 -10.69
N SER A 60 0.48 -5.78 -11.49
CA SER A 60 1.00 -6.23 -12.77
C SER A 60 2.50 -6.51 -12.67
N LEU A 61 2.90 -7.77 -12.75
CA LEU A 61 4.28 -8.22 -12.63
C LEU A 61 4.91 -8.49 -14.00
N ASP A 62 5.93 -7.72 -14.34
CA ASP A 62 6.85 -8.04 -15.42
C ASP A 62 7.91 -9.03 -14.93
N ALA A 63 7.75 -10.29 -15.33
CA ALA A 63 8.65 -11.38 -14.97
C ALA A 63 10.07 -11.24 -15.59
N THR A 64 10.22 -10.46 -16.66
CA THR A 64 11.53 -10.25 -17.31
C THR A 64 12.41 -9.31 -16.49
N THR A 65 11.80 -8.25 -15.94
CA THR A 65 12.53 -7.24 -15.15
C THR A 65 12.39 -7.44 -13.64
N GLY A 66 11.52 -8.36 -13.20
CA GLY A 66 11.17 -8.54 -11.79
C GLY A 66 10.46 -7.32 -11.19
N THR A 67 9.73 -6.56 -12.01
CA THR A 67 9.08 -5.31 -11.60
C THR A 67 7.58 -5.51 -11.45
N GLY A 68 7.09 -5.29 -10.23
CA GLY A 68 5.67 -5.18 -9.93
C GLY A 68 5.20 -3.74 -10.06
N HIS A 69 4.14 -3.54 -10.81
CA HIS A 69 3.43 -2.27 -10.96
C HIS A 69 2.15 -2.33 -10.13
N LEU A 70 2.10 -1.54 -9.07
CA LEU A 70 0.98 -1.47 -8.15
C LEU A 70 -0.18 -0.69 -8.78
N ASP A 71 -1.40 -1.11 -8.48
CA ASP A 71 -2.62 -0.39 -8.83
C ASP A 71 -3.66 -0.66 -7.73
N VAL A 72 -3.65 0.18 -6.69
CA VAL A 72 -4.36 -0.11 -5.43
C VAL A 72 -5.48 0.87 -5.19
N ARG A 73 -6.62 0.36 -4.75
CA ARG A 73 -7.72 1.15 -4.18
C ARG A 73 -8.07 0.61 -2.79
N ILE A 74 -8.16 1.48 -1.81
CA ILE A 74 -8.64 1.17 -0.45
C ILE A 74 -9.62 2.23 0.05
N ASN A 75 -10.47 1.83 0.98
CA ASN A 75 -11.40 2.72 1.67
C ASN A 75 -11.19 2.56 3.18
N ALA A 76 -11.27 3.66 3.92
CA ALA A 76 -11.14 3.67 5.37
C ALA A 76 -12.21 4.56 6.03
N ARG A 77 -12.51 4.28 7.30
CA ARG A 77 -13.47 5.02 8.12
C ARG A 77 -12.94 5.25 9.53
N SER A 78 -12.95 6.50 10.01
CA SER A 78 -12.63 6.84 11.41
C SER A 78 -13.76 6.44 12.38
N GLU A 79 -13.49 6.46 13.68
CA GLU A 79 -14.53 6.25 14.69
C GLU A 79 -15.61 7.34 14.65
N GLU A 80 -15.24 8.57 14.27
CA GLU A 80 -16.16 9.68 14.09
C GLU A 80 -16.93 9.64 12.75
N GLY A 81 -16.64 8.66 11.89
CA GLY A 81 -17.35 8.43 10.63
C GLY A 81 -16.78 9.17 9.42
N ASP A 82 -15.60 9.79 9.53
CA ASP A 82 -14.91 10.37 8.38
C ASP A 82 -14.47 9.26 7.42
N MET A 83 -14.77 9.43 6.14
CA MET A 83 -14.44 8.48 5.09
C MET A 83 -13.20 8.96 4.34
N ILE A 84 -12.29 8.02 4.07
CA ILE A 84 -11.10 8.23 3.25
C ILE A 84 -11.11 7.19 2.13
N TYR A 85 -11.07 7.64 0.89
CA TYR A 85 -10.71 6.83 -0.27
C TYR A 85 -9.25 7.10 -0.59
N ALA A 86 -8.47 6.05 -0.82
CA ALA A 86 -7.09 6.18 -1.29
C ALA A 86 -6.88 5.33 -2.53
N HIS A 87 -6.26 5.94 -3.54
CA HIS A 87 -5.81 5.26 -4.74
C HIS A 87 -4.32 5.54 -4.93
N TYR A 88 -3.55 4.50 -5.23
CA TYR A 88 -2.13 4.65 -5.46
C TYR A 88 -1.60 3.68 -6.50
N THR A 89 -0.69 4.21 -7.32
CA THR A 89 0.17 3.42 -8.19
C THR A 89 1.59 3.48 -7.65
N GLY A 90 2.42 2.52 -8.04
CA GLY A 90 3.80 2.49 -7.60
C GLY A 90 4.57 1.33 -8.20
N ILE A 91 5.80 1.16 -7.71
CA ILE A 91 6.71 0.13 -8.14
C ILE A 91 7.18 -0.65 -6.92
N ILE A 92 7.19 -1.97 -7.06
CA ILE A 92 7.89 -2.88 -6.18
C ILE A 92 8.85 -3.75 -6.99
N LYS A 93 10.08 -3.94 -6.53
CA LYS A 93 10.99 -4.95 -7.08
C LYS A 93 10.74 -6.30 -6.40
N MET A 94 10.48 -7.35 -7.19
CA MET A 94 10.19 -8.70 -6.69
C MET A 94 11.45 -9.40 -6.20
N ASP A 95 11.89 -9.06 -4.98
CA ASP A 95 12.88 -9.85 -4.27
C ASP A 95 12.31 -11.16 -3.69
N ALA A 96 13.17 -11.93 -3.03
CA ALA A 96 12.82 -13.23 -2.46
C ALA A 96 11.74 -13.15 -1.36
N ILE A 97 11.62 -12.02 -0.67
CA ILE A 97 10.64 -11.82 0.39
C ILE A 97 9.26 -11.54 -0.23
N ALA A 98 9.20 -10.59 -1.16
CA ALA A 98 7.97 -10.27 -1.89
C ALA A 98 7.40 -11.51 -2.61
N GLN A 99 8.27 -12.28 -3.26
CA GLN A 99 7.86 -13.52 -3.93
C GLN A 99 7.31 -14.58 -2.96
N LYS A 100 7.87 -14.71 -1.76
CA LYS A 100 7.34 -15.65 -0.74
C LYS A 100 5.95 -15.22 -0.27
N ILE A 101 5.75 -13.93 -0.03
CA ILE A 101 4.46 -13.38 0.39
C ILE A 101 3.39 -13.61 -0.69
N LEU A 102 3.69 -13.26 -1.95
CA LEU A 102 2.76 -13.48 -3.06
C LEU A 102 2.50 -14.97 -3.37
N ALA A 103 3.41 -15.85 -2.95
CA ALA A 103 3.22 -17.30 -3.03
C ALA A 103 2.48 -17.87 -1.80
N GLY A 104 2.05 -17.05 -0.85
CA GLY A 104 1.40 -17.49 0.39
C GLY A 104 2.30 -18.36 1.28
N LYS A 105 3.63 -18.22 1.16
CA LYS A 105 4.57 -19.06 1.91
C LYS A 105 4.84 -18.47 3.30
N PRO A 106 4.81 -19.30 4.36
CA PRO A 106 5.10 -18.85 5.72
C PRO A 106 6.60 -18.56 5.91
N GLY A 107 6.95 -18.05 7.10
CA GLY A 107 8.34 -17.85 7.52
C GLY A 107 8.98 -16.55 7.04
N VAL A 108 8.16 -15.61 6.60
CA VAL A 108 8.58 -14.22 6.35
C VAL A 108 8.50 -13.43 7.67
N LYS A 109 9.44 -12.52 7.88
CA LYS A 109 9.45 -11.59 9.02
C LYS A 109 9.19 -10.18 8.53
N THR A 110 8.77 -9.31 9.44
CA THR A 110 8.69 -7.86 9.19
C THR A 110 10.01 -7.35 8.63
N THR A 111 9.91 -6.59 7.54
CA THR A 111 11.05 -5.92 6.89
C THR A 111 11.04 -4.43 7.17
N LYS A 112 12.10 -3.76 6.74
CA LYS A 112 12.20 -2.30 6.77
C LYS A 112 11.99 -1.73 5.38
N PRO A 113 11.62 -0.44 5.26
CA PRO A 113 11.48 0.20 3.96
C PRO A 113 12.75 0.05 3.09
N GLU A 114 13.94 0.29 3.66
CA GLU A 114 15.22 0.18 2.95
C GLU A 114 15.60 -1.22 2.46
N ASP A 115 14.91 -2.28 2.91
CA ASP A 115 15.14 -3.65 2.44
C ASP A 115 14.61 -3.87 1.02
N HIS A 116 13.76 -2.95 0.53
CA HIS A 116 13.05 -3.07 -0.72
C HIS A 116 13.15 -1.80 -1.56
N TYR A 117 13.08 -1.94 -2.88
CA TYR A 117 12.57 -0.84 -3.70
C TYR A 117 11.06 -1.00 -3.81
N PHE A 118 10.32 -0.34 -2.93
CA PHE A 118 8.87 -0.42 -2.83
C PHE A 118 8.30 0.97 -2.56
N VAL A 119 7.91 1.67 -3.63
CA VAL A 119 7.56 3.10 -3.59
C VAL A 119 6.24 3.32 -4.29
N SER A 120 5.37 4.15 -3.72
CA SER A 120 4.09 4.52 -4.35
C SER A 120 3.75 6.00 -4.19
N THR A 121 2.80 6.47 -4.99
CA THR A 121 2.31 7.86 -4.99
C THR A 121 0.82 7.88 -4.66
N PRO A 122 0.44 7.93 -3.38
CA PRO A 122 -0.97 7.91 -3.00
C PRO A 122 -1.67 9.24 -3.24
N VAL A 123 -2.91 9.13 -3.69
CA VAL A 123 -3.88 10.22 -3.80
C VAL A 123 -5.06 9.87 -2.91
N PHE A 124 -5.58 10.87 -2.21
CA PHE A 124 -6.66 10.71 -1.24
C PHE A 124 -7.87 11.57 -1.64
N GLU A 125 -9.07 11.04 -1.38
CA GLU A 125 -10.33 11.77 -1.38
C GLU A 125 -11.01 11.54 -0.03
N VAL A 126 -11.55 12.59 0.58
CA VAL A 126 -12.05 12.57 1.95
C VAL A 126 -13.40 13.26 2.08
N SER A 127 -14.24 12.73 2.95
CA SER A 127 -15.58 13.29 3.20
C SER A 127 -15.58 14.47 4.20
N SER A 128 -14.49 14.67 4.94
CA SER A 128 -14.43 15.54 6.11
C SER A 128 -13.54 16.75 5.88
N GLU A 129 -14.01 17.93 6.28
CA GLU A 129 -13.26 19.19 6.14
C GLU A 129 -11.91 19.14 6.88
N LYS A 130 -11.86 18.47 8.04
CA LYS A 130 -10.61 18.35 8.83
C LYS A 130 -9.50 17.62 8.08
N LEU A 131 -9.84 16.74 7.15
CA LEU A 131 -8.89 15.94 6.38
C LEU A 131 -8.63 16.51 4.98
N LYS A 132 -9.29 17.60 4.57
CA LYS A 132 -9.21 18.14 3.20
C LYS A 132 -7.80 18.54 2.75
N TRP A 133 -6.90 18.77 3.70
CA TRP A 133 -5.48 18.97 3.41
C TRP A 133 -4.85 17.81 2.61
N MET A 134 -5.38 16.59 2.70
CA MET A 134 -4.93 15.43 1.94
C MET A 134 -5.23 15.58 0.44
N GLU A 135 -6.38 16.14 0.08
CA GLU A 135 -6.74 16.41 -1.33
C GLU A 135 -5.90 17.55 -1.94
N GLN A 136 -5.23 18.33 -1.10
CA GLN A 136 -4.47 19.52 -1.47
C GLN A 136 -2.95 19.30 -1.40
N SER A 137 -2.51 18.05 -1.25
CA SER A 137 -1.11 17.70 -1.03
C SER A 137 -0.64 16.62 -2.01
N VAL A 138 0.64 16.67 -2.39
CA VAL A 138 1.29 15.59 -3.14
C VAL A 138 1.99 14.67 -2.16
N PHE A 139 1.87 13.37 -2.37
CA PHE A 139 2.50 12.36 -1.51
C PHE A 139 3.38 11.39 -2.28
N VAL A 140 4.41 10.93 -1.59
CA VAL A 140 5.21 9.76 -1.95
C VAL A 140 5.29 8.86 -0.73
N SER A 141 5.46 7.56 -0.92
CA SER A 141 5.51 6.63 0.20
C SER A 141 6.56 5.54 0.01
N HIS A 142 7.06 5.05 1.13
CA HIS A 142 8.04 3.97 1.19
C HIS A 142 7.40 2.77 1.89
N GLY A 143 7.30 1.66 1.17
CA GLY A 143 6.60 0.46 1.58
C GLY A 143 7.52 -0.58 2.19
N HIS A 144 6.99 -1.38 3.11
CA HIS A 144 7.62 -2.59 3.62
C HIS A 144 6.57 -3.63 3.97
N PHE A 145 7.00 -4.87 4.19
CA PHE A 145 6.13 -5.92 4.69
C PHE A 145 6.12 -5.92 6.22
N HIS A 146 4.93 -5.97 6.79
CA HIS A 146 4.72 -6.13 8.22
C HIS A 146 4.10 -7.49 8.46
N ILE A 147 4.69 -8.29 9.34
CA ILE A 147 4.20 -9.61 9.71
C ILE A 147 3.89 -9.55 11.21
N ASP A 148 2.62 -9.76 11.56
CA ASP A 148 2.19 -9.85 12.95
C ASP A 148 2.69 -11.15 13.60
N ASP A 149 2.57 -11.24 14.93
CA ASP A 149 3.05 -12.40 15.71
C ASP A 149 2.35 -13.71 15.32
N ASP A 150 1.11 -13.63 14.83
CA ASP A 150 0.33 -14.77 14.31
C ASP A 150 0.71 -15.14 12.86
N GLY A 151 1.68 -14.43 12.27
CA GLY A 151 2.16 -14.64 10.92
C GLY A 151 1.33 -13.95 9.84
N LYS A 152 0.30 -13.18 10.20
CA LYS A 152 -0.56 -12.50 9.23
C LYS A 152 0.23 -11.39 8.50
N PRO A 153 0.32 -11.44 7.16
CA PRO A 153 1.07 -10.45 6.41
C PRO A 153 0.23 -9.20 6.14
N ALA A 154 0.90 -8.06 6.20
CA ALA A 154 0.42 -6.75 5.80
C ALA A 154 1.49 -6.04 4.96
N VAL A 155 1.03 -5.09 4.15
CA VAL A 155 1.90 -4.04 3.59
C VAL A 155 1.72 -2.79 4.45
N ALA A 156 2.83 -2.18 4.83
CA ALA A 156 2.86 -0.93 5.55
C ALA A 156 3.59 0.15 4.75
N TRP A 157 3.05 1.36 4.77
CA TRP A 157 3.57 2.51 4.07
C TRP A 157 3.89 3.63 5.05
N ASP A 158 5.12 4.11 5.01
CA ASP A 158 5.44 5.45 5.51
C ASP A 158 5.14 6.45 4.39
N VAL A 159 4.15 7.31 4.60
CA VAL A 159 3.68 8.27 3.58
C VAL A 159 4.17 9.68 3.94
N TYR A 160 4.77 10.32 2.96
CA TYR A 160 5.42 11.62 3.09
C TYR A 160 4.73 12.64 2.20
N LYS A 161 4.41 13.80 2.77
CA LYS A 161 3.97 14.98 2.03
C LYS A 161 5.17 15.66 1.39
N VAL A 162 5.03 16.03 0.13
CA VAL A 162 5.99 16.89 -0.57
C VAL A 162 5.74 18.34 -0.15
N VAL A 163 6.77 19.01 0.35
CA VAL A 163 6.70 20.41 0.81
C VAL A 163 7.66 21.30 0.01
N SER A 164 7.14 22.45 -0.41
CA SER A 164 7.94 23.52 -1.03
C SER A 164 8.61 24.35 0.06
N GLN A 165 9.88 24.68 -0.12
CA GLN A 165 10.61 25.64 0.72
C GLN A 165 10.78 26.97 -0.01
#